data_AF-A0A238XTQ1-F1
#
_entry.id   AF-A0A238XTQ1-F1
#
_cell.length_a   1.000
_cell.length_b   1.000
_cell.length_c   1.000
_cell.angle_alpha   90.00
_cell.angle_beta   90.00
_cell.angle_gamma   90.00
#
_symmetry.space_group_name_H-M   'P 1'
#
loop_
_entity.id
_entity.type
_entity.pdbx_description
1 polymer ?
#
loop_
_entity_poly.entity_id
_entity_poly.type
_entity_poly.pdbx_seq_one_letter_code
_entity_poly.pdbx_strand_id
1 'polypeptide(L)'
;MEELLADIVGVLVTVVEACGAAIVITGAVWAFARFLWVGLRRRTTEAFVPVRLTLGRFLLLGLEFQLASDVLRTAVAPSFEELGLLAAVAAIRTALNYFLSREIADERRQVAEQEETGSAVDVTADEHRRRSA
;
A
#
# COMPACT_ATOMS: atom_id res chain seq x y z
N MET A 1 34.64 -13.57 -12.28
CA MET A 1 33.68 -14.13 -11.29
C MET A 1 32.78 -13.03 -10.75
N GLU A 2 33.34 -11.86 -10.42
CA GLU A 2 32.59 -10.67 -10.00
C GLU A 2 31.65 -10.12 -11.11
N GLU A 3 32.08 -10.05 -12.38
CA GLU A 3 31.22 -9.63 -13.50
C GLU A 3 30.00 -10.55 -13.71
N LEU A 4 30.18 -11.87 -13.59
CA LEU A 4 29.09 -12.85 -13.69
C LEU A 4 28.06 -12.68 -12.57
N LEU A 5 28.50 -12.34 -11.35
CA LEU A 5 27.61 -12.08 -10.23
C LEU A 5 26.83 -10.78 -10.42
N ALA A 6 27.48 -9.73 -10.92
CA ALA A 6 26.83 -8.44 -11.20
C ALA A 6 25.73 -8.59 -12.26
N ASP A 7 26.00 -9.29 -13.36
CA ASP A 7 25.01 -9.53 -14.42
C ASP A 7 23.81 -10.36 -13.92
N ILE A 8 24.07 -11.45 -13.18
CA ILE A 8 23.00 -12.30 -12.63
C ILE A 8 22.11 -11.50 -11.69
N VAL A 9 22.69 -10.72 -10.78
CA VAL A 9 21.91 -9.92 -9.84
C VAL A 9 21.18 -8.80 -10.56
N GLY A 10 21.75 -8.20 -11.61
CA GLY A 10 21.05 -7.24 -12.47
C GLY A 10 19.76 -7.82 -13.06
N VAL A 11 19.84 -9.03 -13.62
CA VAL A 11 18.65 -9.73 -14.16
C VAL A 11 17.64 -10.01 -13.06
N LEU A 12 18.07 -10.48 -11.88
CA LEU A 12 17.18 -10.75 -10.75
C LEU A 12 16.48 -9.48 -10.26
N VAL A 13 17.21 -8.36 -10.13
CA VAL A 13 16.68 -7.04 -9.78
C VAL A 13 15.58 -6.65 -10.75
N THR A 14 15.83 -6.73 -12.06
CA THR A 14 14.83 -6.39 -13.09
C THR A 14 13.59 -7.29 -13.02
N VAL A 15 13.76 -8.60 -12.80
CA VAL A 15 12.63 -9.54 -12.68
C VAL A 15 11.80 -9.23 -11.44
N VAL A 16 12.43 -8.99 -10.30
CA VAL A 16 11.74 -8.68 -9.03
C VAL A 16 11.01 -7.33 -9.15
N GLU A 17 11.63 -6.33 -9.77
CA GLU A 17 11.02 -5.02 -10.02
C GLU A 17 9.80 -5.14 -10.94
N ALA A 18 9.90 -5.92 -12.02
CA ALA A 18 8.79 -6.18 -12.93
C ALA A 18 7.62 -6.90 -12.23
N CYS A 19 7.91 -7.88 -11.37
CA CYS A 19 6.89 -8.56 -10.56
C CYS A 19 6.17 -7.57 -9.62
N GLY A 20 6.92 -6.75 -8.88
CA GLY A 20 6.36 -5.74 -8.00
C GLY A 20 5.47 -4.73 -8.75
N ALA A 21 5.94 -4.25 -9.91
CA ALA A 21 5.17 -3.36 -10.77
C ALA A 21 3.88 -4.02 -11.29
N ALA A 22 3.95 -5.28 -11.74
CA ALA A 22 2.78 -6.02 -12.22
C ALA A 22 1.71 -6.19 -11.12
N ILE A 23 2.12 -6.47 -9.88
CA ILE A 23 1.21 -6.58 -8.73
C ILE A 23 0.50 -5.25 -8.47
N VAL A 24 1.24 -4.14 -8.43
CA VAL A 24 0.68 -2.79 -8.24
C VAL A 24 -0.31 -2.44 -9.35
N ILE A 25 0.08 -2.65 -10.61
CA ILE A 25 -0.77 -2.38 -11.78
C ILE A 25 -2.06 -3.20 -11.70
N THR A 26 -1.96 -4.49 -11.37
CA THR A 26 -3.13 -5.37 -11.24
C THR A 26 -4.10 -4.86 -10.18
N GLY A 27 -3.59 -4.50 -9.01
CA GLY A 27 -4.40 -3.93 -7.93
C GLY A 27 -5.05 -2.61 -8.31
N ALA A 28 -4.32 -1.72 -8.98
CA ALA A 28 -4.80 -0.43 -9.44
C ALA A 28 -5.91 -0.58 -10.49
N VAL A 29 -5.71 -1.44 -11.50
CA VAL A 29 -6.72 -1.72 -12.53
C VAL A 29 -7.99 -2.30 -11.92
N TRP A 30 -7.84 -3.28 -11.01
CA TRP A 30 -8.97 -3.87 -10.30
C TRP A 30 -9.73 -2.82 -9.48
N ALA A 31 -9.02 -1.99 -8.72
CA ALA A 31 -9.61 -0.97 -7.86
C ALA A 31 -10.34 0.10 -8.69
N PHE A 32 -9.74 0.53 -9.79
CA PHE A 32 -10.32 1.51 -10.71
C PHE A 32 -11.61 0.98 -11.37
N ALA A 33 -11.57 -0.25 -11.89
CA ALA A 33 -12.75 -0.88 -12.48
C ALA A 33 -13.89 -1.01 -11.45
N ARG A 34 -13.57 -1.38 -10.22
CA ARG A 34 -14.57 -1.51 -9.16
C ARG A 34 -15.10 -0.18 -8.67
N PHE A 35 -14.24 0.82 -8.58
CA PHE A 35 -14.61 2.20 -8.27
C PHE A 35 -15.62 2.74 -9.29
N LEU A 36 -15.35 2.58 -10.59
CA LEU A 36 -16.28 2.97 -11.65
C LEU A 36 -17.63 2.25 -11.53
N TRP A 37 -17.61 0.93 -11.32
CA TRP A 37 -18.85 0.14 -11.19
C TRP A 37 -19.70 0.56 -9.98
N VAL A 38 -19.07 0.74 -8.81
CA VAL A 38 -19.76 1.11 -7.56
C VAL A 38 -20.19 2.56 -7.61
N GLY A 39 -19.30 3.47 -7.99
CA GLY A 39 -19.55 4.91 -8.03
C GLY A 39 -20.64 5.32 -9.02
N LEU A 40 -20.84 4.55 -10.10
CA LEU A 40 -21.95 4.77 -11.03
C LEU A 40 -23.29 4.25 -10.50
N ARG A 41 -23.30 3.39 -9.47
CA ARG A 41 -24.52 2.71 -8.99
C ARG A 41 -24.95 3.08 -7.57
N ARG A 42 -24.04 3.47 -6.67
CA ARG A 42 -24.33 3.93 -5.29
C ARG A 42 -23.30 4.97 -4.83
N ARG A 43 -23.78 6.06 -4.21
CA ARG A 43 -22.98 7.20 -3.72
C ARG A 43 -22.70 7.16 -2.20
N THR A 44 -22.63 5.97 -1.60
CA THR A 44 -22.37 5.82 -0.15
C THR A 44 -20.91 5.45 0.12
N THR A 45 -20.28 6.19 1.04
CA THR A 45 -18.85 6.09 1.42
C THR A 45 -18.43 4.68 1.85
N GLU A 46 -19.32 3.94 2.52
CA GLU A 46 -19.05 2.58 3.01
C GLU A 46 -18.72 1.58 1.89
N ALA A 47 -19.25 1.79 0.69
CA ALA A 47 -19.01 0.90 -0.45
C ALA A 47 -17.58 1.00 -1.02
N PHE A 48 -16.83 2.05 -0.67
CA PHE A 48 -15.46 2.29 -1.14
C PHE A 48 -14.38 1.71 -0.22
N VAL A 49 -14.70 1.50 1.07
CA VAL A 49 -13.78 0.91 2.06
C VAL A 49 -13.16 -0.42 1.58
N PRO A 50 -13.93 -1.42 1.09
CA PRO A 50 -13.34 -2.68 0.64
C PRO A 50 -12.45 -2.55 -0.60
N VAL A 51 -12.74 -1.58 -1.48
CA VAL A 51 -11.91 -1.28 -2.66
C VAL A 51 -10.56 -0.71 -2.21
N ARG A 52 -10.57 0.25 -1.28
CA ARG A 52 -9.36 0.89 -0.74
C ARG A 52 -8.49 -0.10 0.03
N LEU A 53 -9.09 -0.95 0.87
CA LEU A 53 -8.38 -2.00 1.60
C LEU A 53 -7.70 -3.02 0.69
N THR A 54 -8.39 -3.43 -0.38
CA THR A 54 -7.84 -4.40 -1.34
C THR A 54 -6.72 -3.77 -2.16
N LEU A 55 -6.90 -2.54 -2.65
CA LEU A 55 -5.82 -1.79 -3.30
C LEU A 55 -4.59 -1.67 -2.40
N GLY A 56 -4.79 -1.31 -1.12
CA GLY A 56 -3.71 -1.23 -0.13
C GLY A 56 -2.92 -2.54 0.02
N ARG A 57 -3.57 -3.71 -0.08
CA ARG A 57 -2.89 -5.01 -0.05
C ARG A 57 -2.00 -5.23 -1.28
N PHE A 58 -2.47 -4.88 -2.48
CA PHE A 58 -1.65 -4.96 -3.69
C PHE A 58 -0.46 -3.99 -3.65
N LEU A 59 -0.67 -2.77 -3.15
CA LEU A 59 0.40 -1.78 -2.99
C LEU A 59 1.46 -2.28 -2.00
N LEU A 60 1.05 -2.77 -0.82
CA LEU A 60 1.97 -3.32 0.17
C LEU A 60 2.78 -4.49 -0.39
N LEU A 61 2.12 -5.44 -1.07
CA LEU A 61 2.82 -6.58 -1.67
C LEU A 61 3.81 -6.12 -2.74
N GLY A 62 3.42 -5.20 -3.63
CA GLY A 62 4.33 -4.65 -4.64
C GLY A 62 5.55 -3.95 -4.03
N LEU A 63 5.36 -3.28 -2.89
CA LEU A 63 6.43 -2.62 -2.14
C LEU A 63 7.40 -3.62 -1.51
N GLU A 64 6.95 -4.79 -1.04
CA GLU A 64 7.83 -5.85 -0.54
C GLU A 64 8.77 -6.36 -1.63
N PHE A 65 8.26 -6.54 -2.86
CA PHE A 65 9.10 -6.91 -4.02
C PHE A 65 10.10 -5.79 -4.36
N GLN A 66 9.65 -4.54 -4.38
CA GLN A 66 10.52 -3.40 -4.62
C GLN A 66 11.64 -3.30 -3.58
N LEU A 67 11.33 -3.49 -2.30
CA LEU A 67 12.32 -3.53 -1.23
C LEU A 67 13.32 -4.67 -1.43
N ALA A 68 12.87 -5.87 -1.83
CA ALA A 68 13.76 -6.99 -2.13
C ALA A 68 14.74 -6.66 -3.27
N SER A 69 14.26 -5.99 -4.32
CA SER A 69 15.09 -5.50 -5.41
C SER A 69 16.16 -4.50 -4.95
N ASP A 70 15.82 -3.60 -4.01
CA ASP A 70 16.80 -2.63 -3.47
C ASP A 70 17.88 -3.32 -2.64
N VAL A 71 17.49 -4.29 -1.80
CA VAL A 71 18.45 -5.10 -1.03
C VAL A 71 19.42 -5.84 -1.96
N LEU A 72 18.90 -6.46 -3.03
CA LEU A 72 19.74 -7.12 -4.04
C LEU A 72 20.74 -6.15 -4.68
N ARG A 73 20.30 -4.94 -5.05
CA ARG A 73 21.16 -3.93 -5.68
C ARG A 73 22.26 -3.44 -4.73
N THR A 74 21.97 -3.29 -3.44
CA THR A 74 22.98 -2.93 -2.43
C THR A 74 24.02 -4.04 -2.16
N ALA A 75 23.70 -5.30 -2.47
CA ALA A 75 24.59 -6.43 -2.24
C ALA A 75 25.69 -6.58 -3.31
N VAL A 76 25.53 -5.96 -4.50
CA VAL A 76 26.42 -6.14 -5.65
C VAL A 76 27.02 -4.86 -6.24
N ALA A 77 26.82 -3.67 -5.63
CA ALA A 77 27.30 -2.41 -6.19
C ALA A 77 28.62 -1.92 -5.55
N PRO A 78 29.80 -2.24 -6.12
CA PRO A 78 31.04 -1.52 -5.84
C PRO A 78 31.31 -0.46 -6.92
N SER A 79 30.56 0.66 -6.92
CA SER A 79 30.97 1.90 -7.61
C SER A 79 30.24 3.12 -7.01
N PHE A 80 30.95 4.23 -6.74
CA PHE A 80 30.38 5.39 -6.02
C PHE A 80 29.30 6.14 -6.82
N GLU A 81 29.32 6.10 -8.14
CA GLU A 81 28.36 6.79 -9.01
C GLU A 81 27.02 6.03 -9.09
N GLU A 82 27.07 4.70 -9.25
CA GLU A 82 25.87 3.86 -9.22
C GLU A 82 25.27 3.81 -7.81
N LEU A 83 26.11 3.82 -6.76
CA LEU A 83 25.65 3.97 -5.37
C LEU A 83 24.92 5.30 -5.15
N GLY A 84 25.36 6.39 -5.80
CA GLY A 84 24.70 7.69 -5.71
C GLY A 84 23.29 7.69 -6.32
N LEU A 85 23.14 7.13 -7.53
CA LEU A 85 21.85 6.99 -8.18
C LEU A 85 20.92 6.06 -7.39
N LEU A 86 21.46 4.92 -6.91
CA LEU A 86 20.73 3.98 -6.08
C LEU A 86 20.26 4.62 -4.77
N ALA A 87 21.12 5.36 -4.08
CA ALA A 87 20.77 6.05 -2.85
C ALA A 87 19.69 7.10 -3.07
N ALA A 88 19.73 7.85 -4.19
CA ALA A 88 18.70 8.81 -4.54
C ALA A 88 17.34 8.15 -4.79
N VAL A 89 17.32 7.06 -5.58
CA VAL A 89 16.08 6.30 -5.84
C VAL A 89 15.53 5.68 -4.55
N ALA A 90 16.39 5.07 -3.73
CA ALA A 90 16.01 4.48 -2.45
C ALA A 90 15.47 5.53 -1.45
N ALA A 91 16.06 6.72 -1.40
CA ALA A 91 15.59 7.83 -0.56
C ALA A 91 14.19 8.30 -0.99
N ILE A 92 13.97 8.48 -2.30
CA ILE A 92 12.65 8.85 -2.84
C ILE A 92 11.62 7.77 -2.50
N ARG A 93 11.95 6.49 -2.74
CA ARG A 93 11.05 5.37 -2.43
C ARG A 93 10.71 5.31 -0.94
N THR A 94 11.69 5.50 -0.06
CA THR A 94 11.49 5.51 1.40
C THR A 94 10.57 6.66 1.81
N ALA A 95 10.80 7.86 1.29
CA ALA A 95 9.96 9.02 1.58
C ALA A 95 8.52 8.80 1.11
N LEU A 96 8.30 8.34 -0.13
CA LEU A 96 6.97 8.06 -0.68
C LEU A 96 6.25 6.97 0.10
N ASN A 97 6.93 5.86 0.40
CA ASN A 97 6.35 4.76 1.17
C ASN A 97 5.99 5.18 2.60
N TYR A 98 6.83 6.02 3.23
CA TYR A 98 6.57 6.58 4.55
C TYR A 98 5.30 7.45 4.56
N PHE A 99 5.15 8.36 3.60
CA PHE A 99 3.96 9.21 3.50
C PHE A 99 2.68 8.40 3.26
N LEU A 100 2.74 7.44 2.34
CA LEU A 100 1.59 6.57 2.05
C LEU A 100 1.18 5.74 3.26
N SER A 101 2.17 5.13 3.95
CA SER A 101 1.90 4.34 5.15
C SER A 101 1.29 5.17 6.27
N ARG A 102 1.73 6.42 6.42
CA ARG A 102 1.18 7.35 7.40
C ARG A 102 -0.26 7.73 7.07
N GLU A 103 -0.56 8.07 5.82
CA GLU A 103 -1.92 8.42 5.38
C GLU A 103 -2.90 7.27 5.63
N ILE A 104 -2.50 6.03 5.29
CA ILE A 104 -3.30 4.83 5.56
C ILE A 104 -3.55 4.63 7.06
N ALA A 105 -2.54 4.90 7.90
CA ALA A 105 -2.67 4.77 9.35
C ALA A 105 -3.64 5.81 9.93
N ASP A 106 -3.60 7.04 9.43
CA ASP A 106 -4.50 8.13 9.84
C ASP A 106 -5.95 7.80 9.43
N GLU A 107 -6.17 7.30 8.21
CA GLU A 107 -7.51 6.90 7.78
C GLU A 107 -8.06 5.70 8.58
N ARG A 108 -7.21 4.74 8.99
CA ARG A 108 -7.65 3.61 9.83
C ARG A 108 -8.10 4.05 11.23
N ARG A 109 -7.45 5.06 11.81
CA ARG A 109 -7.86 5.62 13.11
C ARG A 109 -9.24 6.27 13.04
N GLN A 110 -9.51 7.04 11.99
CA GLN A 110 -10.81 7.69 11.81
C GLN A 110 -11.96 6.69 11.70
N VAL A 111 -11.73 5.54 11.05
CA VAL A 111 -12.75 4.47 10.98
C VAL A 111 -12.99 3.85 12.35
N ALA A 112 -11.94 3.57 13.12
CA ALA A 112 -12.07 3.02 14.48
C ALA A 112 -12.81 3.97 15.44
N GLU A 113 -12.52 5.29 15.36
CA GLU A 113 -13.18 6.31 16.19
C GLU A 113 -14.67 6.47 15.82
N GLN A 114 -15.04 6.29 14.55
CA GLN A 114 -16.43 6.29 14.11
C GLN A 114 -17.22 5.06 14.60
N GLU A 115 -16.58 3.89 14.66
CA GLU A 115 -17.20 2.67 15.19
C GLU A 115 -17.43 2.76 16.71
N GLU A 116 -16.46 3.31 17.47
CA GLU A 116 -16.62 3.51 18.92
C GLU A 116 -17.70 4.56 19.25
N THR A 117 -17.73 5.66 18.51
CA THR A 117 -18.74 6.71 18.70
C THR A 117 -20.14 6.21 18.29
N GLY A 118 -20.25 5.45 17.20
CA GLY A 118 -21.51 4.84 16.77
C GLY A 118 -22.05 3.80 17.76
N SER A 119 -21.17 2.96 18.31
CA SER A 119 -21.53 1.95 19.33
C SER A 119 -21.98 2.59 20.65
N ALA A 120 -21.30 3.65 21.11
CA ALA A 120 -21.68 4.37 22.33
C ALA A 120 -23.05 5.07 22.21
N VAL A 121 -23.37 5.61 21.03
CA VAL A 121 -24.67 6.25 20.74
C VAL A 121 -25.80 5.22 20.68
N ASP A 122 -25.55 4.03 20.12
CA ASP A 122 -26.56 2.97 20.04
C ASP A 122 -26.88 2.37 21.43
N VAL A 123 -25.85 2.19 22.27
CA VAL A 123 -26.01 1.70 23.66
C VAL A 123 -26.84 2.67 24.51
N THR A 124 -26.55 3.98 24.42
CA THR A 124 -27.30 5.00 25.19
C THR A 124 -28.74 5.18 24.69
N ALA A 125 -28.98 5.00 23.39
CA ALA A 125 -30.33 5.03 22.82
C ALA A 125 -31.18 3.82 23.24
N ASP A 126 -30.60 2.61 23.33
CA ASP A 126 -31.30 1.41 23.82
C ASP A 126 -31.63 1.52 25.31
N GLU A 127 -30.72 2.07 26.12
CA GLU A 127 -30.95 2.27 27.56
C GLU A 127 -32.10 3.26 27.84
N HIS A 128 -32.18 4.34 27.08
CA HIS A 128 -33.29 5.30 27.18
C HIS A 128 -34.63 4.69 26.77
N ARG A 129 -34.64 3.80 25.76
CA ARG A 129 -35.84 3.09 25.30
C ARG A 129 -36.31 2.06 26.33
N ARG A 130 -35.39 1.37 27.02
CA ARG A 130 -35.70 0.43 28.11
C ARG A 130 -36.22 1.10 29.38
N ARG A 131 -35.78 2.33 29.68
CA ARG A 131 -36.24 3.11 30.84
C ARG A 131 -37.61 3.77 30.65
N SER A 132 -38.09 3.85 29.40
CA SER A 132 -39.36 4.52 29.05
C SER A 132 -40.50 3.54 28.74
N ALA A 133 -40.24 2.24 28.81
CA ALA A 133 -41.22 1.15 28.74
C ALA A 133 -41.51 0.58 30.14
#